data_AF-N1Q7I1-F1
#
_entry.id   AF-N1Q7I1-F1
#
_cell.length_a   1.000
_cell.length_b   1.000
_cell.length_c   1.000
_cell.angle_alpha   90.00
_cell.angle_beta   90.00
_cell.angle_gamma   90.00
#
_symmetry.space_group_name_H-M   'P 1'
#
loop_
_entity.id
_entity.type
_entity.pdbx_description
1 polymer ?
#
loop_
_entity_poly.entity_id
_entity_poly.type
_entity_poly.pdbx_seq_one_letter_code
_entity_poly.pdbx_strand_id
1 'polypeptide(L)'
;MEPAVVRLLVLALCLSLSRADSLLKGDNGTAVPIWALSASIAGGKSTICNKTFADANGTGIINFNPNVAQGPQAGQPDNLSGSTLPSMFAVTVANPGFTNPSNDSSSYTLWYNTNGANYSNDYALGYDVCAIAGLSLNYNTQLRGQTDNGSCLSTLDQPCISAIKAFAAQQAAWLTTPSPGPDSNLTNTSLPGICRTLATEISNNLPQECSYFFQNSAAAIGWPLTSYGDSYDTALFPDCTLNGTWNNMLGIFNNASEAVYDAWFQAVTPVIAIWMPVASYSNQGAQVTIAETVAELACGHIDTVVDGSYEPPAAPSPTPVAYNSTSNSNNSTSNATNATTSSNNEDDGLSGGAIGGIVVGVVLGIALILGLAWLWRRQTKRKRKTTAELSATEISDEQRRHELGGAAKGELPGEGPKEKYGRQVSELDGQKPGELEGSQGRGPVELPT
;
A
#
# COMPACT_ATOMS: atom_id res chain seq x y z
N MET A 1 18.91 19.21 -25.63
CA MET A 1 18.74 19.23 -24.17
C MET A 1 19.91 19.99 -23.57
N GLU A 2 19.66 21.07 -22.83
CA GLU A 2 20.73 21.88 -22.27
C GLU A 2 21.54 21.11 -21.21
N PRO A 3 22.87 21.32 -21.15
CA PRO A 3 23.76 20.66 -20.19
C PRO A 3 23.39 20.93 -18.72
N ALA A 4 22.60 21.98 -18.44
CA ALA A 4 22.09 22.28 -17.11
C ALA A 4 21.03 21.27 -16.63
N VAL A 5 20.18 20.77 -17.52
CA VAL A 5 19.12 19.80 -17.18
C VAL A 5 19.70 18.42 -16.89
N VAL A 6 20.71 18.01 -17.67
CA VAL A 6 21.45 16.76 -17.44
C VAL A 6 22.21 16.82 -16.11
N ARG A 7 22.84 17.94 -15.78
CA ARG A 7 23.53 18.11 -14.49
C ARG A 7 22.57 18.10 -13.30
N LEU A 8 21.36 18.65 -13.44
CA LEU A 8 20.35 18.62 -12.37
C LEU A 8 19.79 17.20 -12.13
N LEU A 9 19.58 16.44 -13.20
CA LEU A 9 19.15 15.03 -13.12
C LEU A 9 20.25 14.14 -12.53
N VAL A 10 21.52 14.35 -12.91
CA VAL A 10 22.66 13.62 -12.34
C VAL A 10 22.87 13.99 -10.86
N LEU A 11 22.70 15.26 -10.46
CA LEU A 11 22.74 15.64 -9.06
C LEU A 11 21.57 15.06 -8.25
N ALA A 12 20.36 15.00 -8.81
CA ALA A 12 19.21 14.37 -8.16
C ALA A 12 19.43 12.85 -7.99
N LEU A 13 19.98 12.17 -9.01
CA LEU A 13 20.35 10.75 -8.93
C LEU A 13 21.50 10.49 -7.95
N CYS A 14 22.52 11.35 -7.92
CA CYS A 14 23.64 11.24 -6.98
C CYS A 14 23.20 11.54 -5.53
N LEU A 15 22.25 12.46 -5.33
CA LEU A 15 21.66 12.73 -4.01
C LEU A 15 20.76 11.59 -3.52
N SER A 16 20.06 10.87 -4.41
CA SER A 16 19.33 9.66 -4.03
C SER A 16 20.26 8.49 -3.72
N LEU A 17 21.36 8.33 -4.47
CA LEU A 17 22.34 7.24 -4.26
C LEU A 17 23.17 7.45 -3.00
N SER A 18 23.68 8.67 -2.74
CA SER A 18 24.45 8.95 -1.52
C SER A 18 23.60 8.91 -0.25
N ARG A 19 22.28 9.06 -0.37
CA ARG A 19 21.33 8.88 0.74
C ARG A 19 21.03 7.41 1.02
N ALA A 20 21.08 6.51 0.04
CA ALA A 20 20.77 5.10 0.27
C ALA A 20 21.76 4.42 1.24
N ASP A 21 23.08 4.66 1.06
CA ASP A 21 24.12 4.13 1.96
C ASP A 21 24.04 4.73 3.38
N SER A 22 23.67 6.01 3.50
CA SER A 22 23.51 6.68 4.81
C SER A 22 22.15 6.42 5.46
N LEU A 23 21.12 6.05 4.68
CA LEU A 23 19.81 5.63 5.17
C LEU A 23 19.89 4.22 5.77
N LEU A 24 20.51 3.28 5.09
CA LEU A 24 20.65 1.89 5.58
C LEU A 24 21.56 1.79 6.81
N LYS A 25 22.56 2.69 6.90
CA LYS A 25 23.45 2.78 8.05
C LYS A 25 23.00 3.78 9.10
N GLY A 26 21.72 4.19 9.04
CA GLY A 26 21.12 5.31 9.76
C GLY A 26 21.93 5.72 10.98
N ASP A 27 22.53 6.92 10.92
CA ASP A 27 23.53 7.39 11.89
C ASP A 27 23.06 7.35 13.36
N ASN A 28 21.77 7.04 13.63
CA ASN A 28 21.15 6.89 14.94
C ASN A 28 20.34 5.58 15.14
N GLY A 29 20.57 4.52 14.34
CA GLY A 29 19.85 3.25 14.49
C GLY A 29 18.35 3.31 14.12
N THR A 30 17.96 4.28 13.30
CA THR A 30 16.59 4.38 12.76
C THR A 30 16.44 3.42 11.59
N ALA A 31 15.50 2.46 11.69
CA ALA A 31 15.19 1.58 10.58
C ALA A 31 14.66 2.39 9.42
N VAL A 32 15.16 2.11 8.22
CA VAL A 32 14.52 2.60 7.01
C VAL A 32 13.24 1.78 6.82
N PRO A 33 12.05 2.40 6.80
CA PRO A 33 10.84 1.64 6.49
C PRO A 33 11.00 1.02 5.09
N ILE A 34 10.50 -0.21 4.92
CA ILE A 34 10.64 -0.99 3.67
C ILE A 34 10.25 -0.16 2.44
N TRP A 35 9.22 0.68 2.57
CA TRP A 35 8.71 1.55 1.51
C TRP A 35 9.65 2.71 1.16
N ALA A 36 10.45 3.20 2.11
CA ALA A 36 11.47 4.19 1.83
C ALA A 36 12.63 3.60 1.00
N LEU A 37 12.74 2.27 0.93
CA LEU A 37 13.62 1.55 0.02
C LEU A 37 12.93 1.21 -1.32
N SER A 38 11.76 1.77 -1.62
CA SER A 38 11.11 1.56 -2.91
C SER A 38 11.56 2.61 -3.93
N ALA A 39 12.00 2.16 -5.10
CA ALA A 39 12.05 3.03 -6.28
C ALA A 39 10.66 3.09 -6.95
N SER A 40 9.90 2.00 -6.85
CA SER A 40 8.50 1.94 -7.26
C SER A 40 7.73 0.89 -6.47
N ILE A 41 6.44 1.11 -6.31
CA ILE A 41 5.48 0.17 -5.74
C ILE A 41 4.47 -0.15 -6.84
N ALA A 42 4.21 -1.42 -7.09
CA ALA A 42 3.22 -1.84 -8.08
C ALA A 42 2.44 -3.05 -7.56
N GLY A 43 1.11 -2.96 -7.61
CA GLY A 43 0.26 -4.14 -7.52
C GLY A 43 0.36 -4.97 -8.79
N GLY A 44 0.29 -6.30 -8.65
CA GLY A 44 0.16 -7.23 -9.77
C GLY A 44 1.44 -7.45 -10.56
N LYS A 45 2.57 -7.02 -10.00
CA LYS A 45 3.88 -7.20 -10.62
C LYS A 45 4.82 -7.83 -9.60
N SER A 46 5.63 -8.76 -10.10
CA SER A 46 6.75 -9.35 -9.41
C SER A 46 7.74 -9.88 -10.44
N THR A 47 9.02 -9.96 -10.10
CA THR A 47 10.02 -10.61 -10.96
C THR A 47 9.83 -12.14 -11.02
N ILE A 48 8.98 -12.67 -10.14
CA ILE A 48 8.63 -14.09 -10.05
C ILE A 48 7.14 -14.36 -10.31
N CYS A 49 6.44 -13.50 -11.07
CA CYS A 49 5.10 -13.82 -11.57
C CYS A 49 5.13 -15.09 -12.43
N ASN A 50 4.14 -15.97 -12.23
CA ASN A 50 3.96 -17.25 -12.89
C ASN A 50 5.16 -18.20 -12.71
N LYS A 51 5.84 -18.09 -11.56
CA LYS A 51 6.96 -18.94 -11.14
C LYS A 51 6.63 -19.69 -9.84
N THR A 52 7.65 -20.24 -9.20
CA THR A 52 7.55 -20.97 -7.93
C THR A 52 8.32 -20.30 -6.80
N PHE A 53 8.09 -20.72 -5.55
CA PHE A 53 8.90 -20.24 -4.42
C PHE A 53 10.40 -20.56 -4.56
N ALA A 54 10.75 -21.61 -5.32
CA ALA A 54 12.16 -21.94 -5.59
C ALA A 54 12.85 -20.93 -6.52
N ASP A 55 12.07 -20.09 -7.23
CA ASP A 55 12.60 -19.01 -8.06
C ASP A 55 12.83 -17.71 -7.26
N ALA A 56 12.35 -17.64 -6.02
CA ALA A 56 12.71 -16.57 -5.09
C ALA A 56 14.08 -16.86 -4.47
N ASN A 57 14.80 -15.82 -4.04
CA ASN A 57 16.02 -16.03 -3.26
C ASN A 57 15.75 -16.29 -1.78
N GLY A 58 14.65 -15.74 -1.28
CA GLY A 58 14.18 -15.98 0.08
C GLY A 58 12.67 -15.95 0.15
N THR A 59 12.11 -16.74 1.05
CA THR A 59 10.68 -16.86 1.30
C THR A 59 10.41 -16.87 2.80
N GLY A 60 9.25 -16.38 3.22
CA GLY A 60 8.63 -16.76 4.48
C GLY A 60 7.11 -16.89 4.29
N ILE A 61 6.54 -17.92 4.91
CA ILE A 61 5.12 -18.27 4.77
C ILE A 61 4.45 -18.23 6.13
N ILE A 62 3.32 -17.53 6.21
CA ILE A 62 2.56 -17.33 7.44
C ILE A 62 1.16 -17.85 7.24
N ASN A 63 0.79 -18.76 8.13
CA ASN A 63 -0.55 -19.26 8.24
C ASN A 63 -1.30 -18.45 9.30
N PHE A 64 -2.50 -17.99 8.95
CA PHE A 64 -3.40 -17.40 9.93
C PHE A 64 -4.81 -17.87 9.64
N ASN A 65 -5.63 -17.96 10.69
CA ASN A 65 -7.02 -18.35 10.56
C ASN A 65 -7.88 -17.34 11.30
N PRO A 66 -8.67 -16.52 10.59
CA PRO A 66 -9.52 -15.53 11.24
C PRO A 66 -10.73 -16.18 11.91
N ASN A 67 -10.99 -17.47 11.68
CA ASN A 67 -12.10 -18.24 12.25
C ASN A 67 -13.45 -17.52 12.14
N VAL A 68 -13.66 -16.80 11.04
CA VAL A 68 -14.88 -16.01 10.84
C VAL A 68 -16.00 -16.97 10.46
N ALA A 69 -17.09 -16.95 11.21
CA ALA A 69 -18.28 -17.75 10.90
C ALA A 69 -18.92 -17.21 9.62
N GLN A 70 -18.86 -18.00 8.54
CA GLN A 70 -19.35 -17.63 7.21
C GLN A 70 -20.44 -18.58 6.68
N GLY A 71 -20.80 -19.60 7.46
CA GLY A 71 -21.71 -20.66 7.03
C GLY A 71 -21.11 -21.57 5.95
N PRO A 72 -21.91 -22.54 5.44
CA PRO A 72 -21.49 -23.40 4.33
C PRO A 72 -21.35 -22.59 3.03
N GLN A 73 -20.21 -22.73 2.36
CA GLN A 73 -19.92 -22.07 1.09
C GLN A 73 -20.00 -23.08 -0.07
N ALA A 74 -20.72 -22.73 -1.14
CA ALA A 74 -20.78 -23.55 -2.34
C ALA A 74 -19.40 -23.60 -3.01
N GLY A 75 -18.80 -24.79 -3.11
CA GLY A 75 -17.45 -24.98 -3.66
C GLY A 75 -16.34 -25.11 -2.60
N GLN A 76 -16.66 -25.05 -1.31
CA GLN A 76 -15.73 -25.42 -0.22
C GLN A 76 -16.21 -26.70 0.49
N PRO A 77 -16.06 -27.89 -0.12
CA PRO A 77 -16.59 -29.14 0.44
C PRO A 77 -15.98 -29.49 1.80
N ASP A 78 -14.76 -29.03 2.07
CA ASP A 78 -14.04 -29.30 3.33
C ASP A 78 -14.37 -28.29 4.44
N ASN A 79 -15.16 -27.25 4.17
CA ASN A 79 -15.62 -26.30 5.19
C ASN A 79 -16.85 -26.86 5.93
N LEU A 80 -16.62 -27.91 6.71
CA LEU A 80 -17.65 -28.51 7.57
C LEU A 80 -17.89 -27.70 8.86
N SER A 81 -16.99 -26.79 9.21
CA SER A 81 -17.07 -25.98 10.43
C SER A 81 -18.02 -24.79 10.29
N GLY A 82 -18.32 -24.36 9.07
CA GLY A 82 -19.03 -23.11 8.81
C GLY A 82 -18.19 -21.87 9.09
N SER A 83 -16.87 -22.02 9.21
CA SER A 83 -15.90 -20.94 9.41
C SER A 83 -15.00 -20.76 8.19
N THR A 84 -14.31 -19.62 8.09
CA THR A 84 -13.28 -19.39 7.07
C THR A 84 -12.21 -20.47 7.10
N LEU A 85 -11.76 -20.90 5.92
CA LEU A 85 -10.57 -21.72 5.79
C LEU A 85 -9.33 -20.93 6.26
N PRO A 86 -8.29 -21.61 6.76
CA PRO A 86 -7.00 -20.98 7.00
C PRO A 86 -6.52 -20.29 5.73
N SER A 87 -6.15 -19.03 5.87
CA SER A 87 -5.55 -18.22 4.82
C SER A 87 -4.04 -18.14 5.04
N MET A 88 -3.30 -17.81 3.99
CA MET A 88 -1.85 -17.70 4.11
C MET A 88 -1.34 -16.42 3.45
N PHE A 89 -0.37 -15.79 4.10
CA PHE A 89 0.48 -14.77 3.49
C PHE A 89 1.86 -15.35 3.22
N ALA A 90 2.51 -14.90 2.16
CA ALA A 90 3.92 -15.16 1.96
C ALA A 90 4.64 -13.87 1.59
N VAL A 91 5.88 -13.74 2.06
CA VAL A 91 6.79 -12.70 1.64
C VAL A 91 7.93 -13.35 0.87
N THR A 92 8.33 -12.74 -0.24
CA THR A 92 9.46 -13.24 -1.04
C THR A 92 10.39 -12.11 -1.40
N VAL A 93 11.69 -12.40 -1.40
CA VAL A 93 12.71 -11.54 -2.01
C VAL A 93 13.24 -12.25 -3.24
N ALA A 94 13.27 -11.53 -4.35
CA ALA A 94 13.88 -12.00 -5.60
C ALA A 94 14.79 -10.92 -6.17
N ASN A 95 16.00 -11.33 -6.55
CA ASN A 95 17.05 -10.51 -7.12
C ASN A 95 17.71 -11.36 -8.23
N PRO A 96 17.67 -10.90 -9.50
CA PRO A 96 18.23 -11.66 -10.62
C PRO A 96 19.77 -11.73 -10.61
N GLY A 97 20.43 -11.05 -9.68
CA GLY A 97 21.87 -11.15 -9.43
C GLY A 97 22.55 -9.79 -9.34
N PHE A 98 23.58 -9.67 -8.49
CA PHE A 98 24.32 -8.41 -8.30
C PHE A 98 25.26 -8.07 -9.46
N THR A 99 25.45 -8.99 -10.41
CA THR A 99 26.51 -8.89 -11.43
C THR A 99 26.14 -8.02 -12.63
N ASN A 100 24.87 -7.65 -12.84
CA ASN A 100 24.47 -6.82 -13.96
C ASN A 100 23.52 -5.68 -13.55
N PRO A 101 24.05 -4.51 -13.16
CA PRO A 101 23.25 -3.39 -12.65
C PRO A 101 22.38 -2.69 -13.71
N SER A 102 22.37 -3.15 -14.97
CA SER A 102 21.84 -2.34 -16.08
C SER A 102 20.34 -2.45 -16.34
N ASN A 103 19.62 -3.45 -15.81
CA ASN A 103 18.14 -3.55 -15.92
C ASN A 103 17.47 -4.41 -14.83
N ASP A 104 18.23 -4.87 -13.86
CA ASP A 104 17.79 -5.88 -12.92
C ASP A 104 17.20 -5.19 -11.68
N SER A 105 15.87 -5.21 -11.57
CA SER A 105 15.18 -4.79 -10.36
C SER A 105 15.09 -5.98 -9.40
N SER A 106 15.50 -5.77 -8.15
CA SER A 106 15.09 -6.66 -7.08
C SER A 106 13.62 -6.40 -6.78
N SER A 107 12.90 -7.42 -6.33
CA SER A 107 11.54 -7.28 -5.82
C SER A 107 11.36 -7.90 -4.43
N TYR A 108 10.75 -7.15 -3.52
CA TYR A 108 10.12 -7.65 -2.29
C TYR A 108 8.63 -7.77 -2.56
N THR A 109 8.07 -8.97 -2.44
CA THR A 109 6.68 -9.23 -2.83
C THR A 109 5.89 -9.87 -1.71
N LEU A 110 4.69 -9.36 -1.47
CA LEU A 110 3.68 -9.96 -0.59
C LEU A 110 2.67 -10.74 -1.44
N TRP A 111 2.37 -11.96 -1.01
CA TRP A 111 1.47 -12.90 -1.68
C TRP A 111 0.35 -13.33 -0.75
N TYR A 112 -0.82 -13.63 -1.33
CA TYR A 112 -1.96 -14.18 -0.61
C TYR A 112 -2.41 -15.51 -1.21
N ASN A 113 -2.67 -16.48 -0.35
CA ASN A 113 -3.34 -17.72 -0.72
C ASN A 113 -4.69 -17.79 -0.02
N THR A 114 -5.75 -17.88 -0.83
CA THR A 114 -7.13 -18.02 -0.36
C THR A 114 -7.45 -19.45 0.10
N ASN A 115 -6.52 -20.38 -0.11
CA ASN A 115 -6.66 -21.80 0.19
C ASN A 115 -7.91 -22.43 -0.45
N GLY A 116 -8.16 -22.05 -1.71
CA GLY A 116 -9.31 -22.52 -2.50
C GLY A 116 -10.60 -21.74 -2.25
N ALA A 117 -10.62 -20.78 -1.33
CA ALA A 117 -11.76 -19.89 -1.17
C ALA A 117 -11.91 -18.96 -2.38
N ASN A 118 -13.16 -18.78 -2.81
CA ASN A 118 -13.49 -17.94 -3.95
C ASN A 118 -13.72 -16.48 -3.52
N TYR A 119 -12.68 -15.67 -3.62
CA TYR A 119 -12.73 -14.23 -3.31
C TYR A 119 -13.21 -13.36 -4.48
N SER A 120 -13.57 -13.95 -5.63
CA SER A 120 -13.98 -13.19 -6.83
C SER A 120 -15.43 -12.72 -6.79
N ASN A 121 -16.23 -13.19 -5.82
CA ASN A 121 -17.64 -12.83 -5.66
C ASN A 121 -17.97 -12.66 -4.17
N ASP A 122 -17.73 -11.46 -3.66
CA ASP A 122 -18.10 -10.97 -2.32
C ASP A 122 -19.54 -11.32 -1.90
N TYR A 123 -20.53 -11.25 -2.79
CA TYR A 123 -21.92 -11.60 -2.45
C TYR A 123 -22.14 -13.09 -2.20
N ALA A 124 -21.35 -13.95 -2.84
CA ALA A 124 -21.38 -15.38 -2.52
C ALA A 124 -20.71 -15.65 -1.16
N LEU A 125 -19.65 -14.90 -0.84
CA LEU A 125 -18.98 -14.99 0.47
C LEU A 125 -19.86 -14.44 1.61
N GLY A 126 -20.60 -13.38 1.34
CA GLY A 126 -21.41 -12.67 2.34
C GLY A 126 -20.60 -11.75 3.25
N TYR A 127 -19.36 -11.42 2.87
CA TYR A 127 -18.49 -10.47 3.56
C TYR A 127 -17.44 -9.87 2.62
N ASP A 128 -16.88 -8.75 3.03
CA ASP A 128 -15.74 -8.09 2.39
C ASP A 128 -14.47 -8.26 3.21
N VAL A 129 -13.32 -8.24 2.52
CA VAL A 129 -12.01 -8.32 3.19
C VAL A 129 -11.10 -7.22 2.69
N CYS A 130 -10.57 -6.42 3.62
CA CYS A 130 -9.45 -5.52 3.35
C CYS A 130 -8.17 -6.10 3.94
N ALA A 131 -7.05 -5.92 3.25
CA ALA A 131 -5.72 -6.09 3.82
C ALA A 131 -4.99 -4.76 3.85
N ILE A 132 -4.25 -4.55 4.94
CA ILE A 132 -3.53 -3.33 5.24
C ILE A 132 -2.13 -3.73 5.61
N ALA A 133 -1.15 -3.21 4.88
CA ALA A 133 0.26 -3.40 5.20
C ALA A 133 0.97 -2.06 5.26
N GLY A 134 2.23 -2.13 5.66
CA GLY A 134 3.14 -1.00 5.57
C GLY A 134 3.23 -0.12 6.79
N LEU A 135 2.73 -0.59 7.92
CA LEU A 135 3.03 0.01 9.21
C LEU A 135 4.54 -0.03 9.45
N SER A 136 5.15 1.15 9.55
CA SER A 136 6.59 1.33 9.70
C SER A 136 7.03 0.95 11.11
N LEU A 137 7.58 -0.25 11.28
CA LEU A 137 8.21 -0.67 12.52
C LEU A 137 9.52 0.10 12.76
N ASN A 138 9.85 0.39 14.01
CA ASN A 138 11.18 0.86 14.36
C ASN A 138 12.22 -0.27 14.25
N TYR A 139 13.50 0.09 14.26
CA TYR A 139 14.57 -0.88 14.02
C TYR A 139 14.63 -2.01 15.02
N ASN A 140 14.54 -1.69 16.31
CA ASN A 140 14.56 -2.73 17.33
C ASN A 140 13.38 -3.71 17.17
N THR A 141 12.22 -3.20 16.77
CA THR A 141 11.03 -4.00 16.50
C THR A 141 11.21 -4.92 15.29
N GLN A 142 11.86 -4.43 14.23
CA GLN A 142 12.26 -5.26 13.08
C GLN A 142 13.18 -6.40 13.50
N LEU A 143 14.17 -6.12 14.35
CA LEU A 143 15.11 -7.13 14.87
C LEU A 143 14.39 -8.20 15.71
N ARG A 144 13.43 -7.80 16.54
CA ARG A 144 12.61 -8.74 17.33
C ARG A 144 11.77 -9.65 16.46
N GLY A 145 11.24 -9.14 15.35
CA GLY A 145 10.39 -9.91 14.46
C GLY A 145 11.13 -10.92 13.58
N GLN A 146 12.47 -10.92 13.57
CA GLN A 146 13.28 -11.93 12.84
C GLN A 146 13.08 -13.35 13.38
N THR A 147 12.60 -13.48 14.63
CA THR A 147 12.29 -14.77 15.26
C THR A 147 10.78 -14.96 15.48
N ASP A 148 9.95 -14.16 14.81
CA ASP A 148 8.51 -14.27 14.91
C ASP A 148 8.01 -15.45 14.08
N ASN A 149 7.02 -16.18 14.56
CA ASN A 149 6.43 -17.30 13.82
C ASN A 149 5.25 -16.87 12.94
N GLY A 150 5.13 -15.57 12.66
CA GLY A 150 4.03 -14.94 11.95
C GLY A 150 2.88 -14.46 12.84
N SER A 151 2.88 -14.77 14.14
CA SER A 151 1.84 -14.34 15.10
C SER A 151 1.98 -12.88 15.56
N CYS A 152 3.09 -12.22 15.23
CA CYS A 152 3.50 -10.91 15.73
C CYS A 152 3.85 -10.85 17.23
N LEU A 153 3.73 -11.93 18.01
CA LEU A 153 3.92 -11.89 19.47
C LEU A 153 5.35 -11.55 19.88
N SER A 154 6.34 -12.00 19.11
CA SER A 154 7.74 -11.65 19.33
C SER A 154 8.02 -10.20 18.88
N THR A 155 7.29 -9.74 17.87
CA THR A 155 7.44 -8.42 17.26
C THR A 155 6.82 -7.29 18.08
N LEU A 156 5.53 -7.40 18.44
CA LEU A 156 4.68 -6.30 18.90
C LEU A 156 4.07 -6.47 20.29
N ASP A 157 4.26 -7.58 21.02
CA ASP A 157 3.55 -7.84 22.28
C ASP A 157 2.01 -7.99 22.20
N GLN A 158 1.45 -8.64 23.22
CA GLN A 158 0.01 -8.95 23.25
C GLN A 158 -0.88 -7.70 23.42
N PRO A 159 -0.58 -6.74 24.32
CA PRO A 159 -1.35 -5.49 24.44
C PRO A 159 -1.49 -4.73 23.12
N CYS A 160 -0.40 -4.47 22.39
CA CYS A 160 -0.46 -3.75 21.12
C CYS A 160 -1.21 -4.56 20.06
N ILE A 161 -0.93 -5.86 19.91
CA ILE A 161 -1.66 -6.72 18.95
C ILE A 161 -3.16 -6.69 19.21
N SER A 162 -3.57 -6.78 20.48
CA SER A 162 -4.99 -6.77 20.85
C SER A 162 -5.61 -5.40 20.57
N ALA A 163 -4.92 -4.32 20.91
CA ALA A 163 -5.40 -2.95 20.72
C ALA A 163 -5.53 -2.61 19.22
N ILE A 164 -4.57 -2.98 18.38
CA ILE A 164 -4.60 -2.66 16.95
C ILE A 164 -5.67 -3.48 16.22
N LYS A 165 -5.85 -4.76 16.58
CA LYS A 165 -6.95 -5.59 16.06
C LYS A 165 -8.31 -5.00 16.44
N ALA A 166 -8.50 -4.62 17.71
CA ALA A 166 -9.74 -4.03 18.19
C ALA A 166 -10.04 -2.69 17.49
N PHE A 167 -9.05 -1.82 17.36
CA PHE A 167 -9.18 -0.54 16.65
C PHE A 167 -9.54 -0.76 15.17
N ALA A 168 -8.83 -1.64 14.47
CA ALA A 168 -9.10 -1.95 13.07
C ALA A 168 -10.52 -2.49 12.85
N ALA A 169 -10.96 -3.42 13.70
CA ALA A 169 -12.31 -3.96 13.63
C ALA A 169 -13.38 -2.89 13.93
N GLN A 170 -13.15 -2.01 14.90
CA GLN A 170 -14.06 -0.92 15.23
C GLN A 170 -14.21 0.08 14.07
N GLN A 171 -13.09 0.47 13.43
CA GLN A 171 -13.13 1.40 12.30
C GLN A 171 -13.87 0.80 11.10
N ALA A 172 -13.62 -0.47 10.80
CA ALA A 172 -14.32 -1.16 9.72
C ALA A 172 -15.81 -1.35 10.03
N ALA A 173 -16.18 -1.68 11.26
CA ALA A 173 -17.57 -1.71 11.68
C ALA A 173 -18.25 -0.35 11.46
N TRP A 174 -17.61 0.76 11.85
CA TRP A 174 -18.16 2.11 11.62
C TRP A 174 -18.34 2.46 10.13
N LEU A 175 -17.37 2.08 9.28
CA LEU A 175 -17.45 2.33 7.84
C LEU A 175 -18.48 1.45 7.12
N THR A 176 -18.80 0.28 7.68
CA THR A 176 -19.75 -0.68 7.10
C THR A 176 -21.14 -0.62 7.72
N THR A 177 -21.33 0.03 8.86
CA THR A 177 -22.66 0.23 9.43
C THR A 177 -23.54 1.00 8.44
N PRO A 178 -24.67 0.44 7.99
CA PRO A 178 -25.56 1.14 7.09
C PRO A 178 -26.03 2.42 7.77
N SER A 179 -25.71 3.59 7.20
CA SER A 179 -26.43 4.79 7.57
C SER A 179 -27.90 4.55 7.20
N PRO A 180 -28.86 4.65 8.14
CA PRO A 180 -30.25 4.36 7.85
C PRO A 180 -30.78 5.39 6.85
N GLY A 181 -30.84 4.99 5.58
CA GLY A 181 -31.34 5.81 4.47
C GLY A 181 -31.12 5.14 3.11
N PRO A 182 -31.87 5.55 2.07
CA PRO A 182 -31.69 5.08 0.69
C PRO A 182 -30.32 5.46 0.07
N ASP A 183 -29.51 6.24 0.79
CA ASP A 183 -28.22 6.80 0.35
C ASP A 183 -27.02 6.16 1.06
N SER A 184 -27.10 4.88 1.47
CA SER A 184 -25.91 4.13 1.86
C SER A 184 -24.87 4.28 0.74
N ASN A 185 -23.81 5.07 0.98
CA ASN A 185 -22.87 5.50 -0.05
C ASN A 185 -21.95 4.38 -0.56
N LEU A 186 -22.17 3.17 -0.05
CA LEU A 186 -21.42 1.98 -0.34
C LEU A 186 -21.91 1.39 -1.68
N THR A 187 -21.57 2.11 -2.76
CA THR A 187 -21.68 1.58 -4.12
C THR A 187 -20.68 0.44 -4.30
N ASN A 188 -20.87 -0.41 -5.31
CA ASN A 188 -19.88 -1.44 -5.69
C ASN A 188 -18.44 -0.91 -5.81
N THR A 189 -18.23 0.38 -6.12
CA THR A 189 -16.89 1.01 -6.20
C THR A 189 -16.28 1.40 -4.84
N SER A 190 -16.99 1.21 -3.73
CA SER A 190 -16.59 1.77 -2.43
C SER A 190 -15.49 0.97 -1.75
N LEU A 191 -15.38 -0.35 -1.98
CA LEU A 191 -14.49 -1.20 -1.19
C LEU A 191 -13.00 -0.78 -1.27
N PRO A 192 -12.40 -0.50 -2.44
CA PRO A 192 -11.06 0.08 -2.50
C PRO A 192 -10.92 1.39 -1.72
N GLY A 193 -11.97 2.23 -1.73
CA GLY A 193 -12.04 3.45 -0.95
C GLY A 193 -12.06 3.19 0.56
N ILE A 194 -12.88 2.23 1.01
CA ILE A 194 -12.96 1.80 2.41
C ILE A 194 -11.61 1.27 2.89
N CYS A 195 -10.97 0.37 2.15
CA CYS A 195 -9.68 -0.19 2.54
C CYS A 195 -8.60 0.91 2.65
N ARG A 196 -8.61 1.90 1.76
CA ARG A 196 -7.70 3.04 1.82
C ARG A 196 -7.98 3.95 3.02
N THR A 197 -9.25 4.22 3.31
CA THR A 197 -9.66 4.97 4.49
C THR A 197 -9.24 4.25 5.76
N LEU A 198 -9.47 2.94 5.86
CA LEU A 198 -9.02 2.12 6.99
C LEU A 198 -7.52 2.17 7.19
N ALA A 199 -6.74 2.03 6.11
CA ALA A 199 -5.29 2.14 6.20
C ALA A 199 -4.86 3.51 6.74
N THR A 200 -5.49 4.59 6.26
CA THR A 200 -5.22 5.97 6.71
C THR A 200 -5.58 6.16 8.18
N GLU A 201 -6.74 5.67 8.61
CA GLU A 201 -7.19 5.79 10.01
C GLU A 201 -6.31 4.99 10.97
N ILE A 202 -5.94 3.76 10.61
CA ILE A 202 -5.04 2.92 11.41
C ILE A 202 -3.64 3.52 11.48
N SER A 203 -3.14 4.08 10.38
CA SER A 203 -1.80 4.67 10.37
C SER A 203 -1.72 5.96 11.19
N ASN A 204 -2.78 6.77 11.17
CA ASN A 204 -2.83 8.05 11.87
C ASN A 204 -3.19 7.92 13.35
N ASN A 205 -3.90 6.85 13.72
CA ASN A 205 -4.43 6.66 15.07
C ASN A 205 -3.99 5.31 15.66
N LEU A 206 -2.69 5.01 15.58
CA LEU A 206 -2.15 3.82 16.23
C LEU A 206 -2.45 3.84 17.73
N PRO A 207 -2.89 2.72 18.32
CA PRO A 207 -3.14 2.63 19.76
C PRO A 207 -1.90 3.05 20.57
N GLN A 208 -2.12 3.66 21.74
CA GLN A 208 -1.02 4.14 22.57
C GLN A 208 -0.09 3.01 23.00
N GLU A 209 -0.65 1.82 23.21
CA GLU A 209 0.05 0.56 23.50
C GLU A 209 1.04 0.18 22.41
N CYS A 210 0.81 0.64 21.17
CA CYS A 210 1.66 0.36 20.02
C CYS A 210 2.72 1.45 19.76
N SER A 211 2.63 2.61 20.39
CA SER A 211 3.43 3.80 20.05
C SER A 211 4.95 3.56 20.06
N TYR A 212 5.44 2.64 20.89
CA TYR A 212 6.87 2.35 21.02
C TYR A 212 7.39 1.31 20.01
N PHE A 213 6.52 0.69 19.20
CA PHE A 213 6.90 -0.26 18.15
C PHE A 213 7.00 0.38 16.78
N PHE A 214 6.18 1.38 16.54
CA PHE A 214 6.06 2.04 15.26
C PHE A 214 6.83 3.35 15.25
N GLN A 215 7.25 3.78 14.06
CA GLN A 215 7.81 5.11 13.87
C GLN A 215 6.67 6.13 13.78
N ASN A 216 6.95 7.40 14.12
CA ASN A 216 5.97 8.52 14.18
C ASN A 216 5.23 8.84 12.86
N SER A 217 5.45 8.06 11.80
CA SER A 217 4.79 8.18 10.49
C SER A 217 4.65 6.80 9.87
N ALA A 218 3.73 5.98 10.38
CA ALA A 218 3.31 4.79 9.69
C ALA A 218 2.62 5.21 8.38
N ALA A 219 3.09 4.71 7.24
CA ALA A 219 2.41 4.92 5.96
C ALA A 219 1.78 3.59 5.57
N ALA A 220 0.51 3.40 5.92
CA ALA A 220 -0.20 2.17 5.59
C ALA A 220 -0.80 2.25 4.19
N ILE A 221 -0.82 1.11 3.50
CA ILE A 221 -1.50 0.93 2.23
C ILE A 221 -2.58 -0.13 2.47
N GLY A 222 -3.82 0.20 2.12
CA GLY A 222 -4.96 -0.70 2.23
C GLY A 222 -5.53 -1.03 0.87
N TRP A 223 -5.93 -2.29 0.70
CA TRP A 223 -6.51 -2.79 -0.55
C TRP A 223 -7.52 -3.90 -0.28
N PRO A 224 -8.46 -4.12 -1.21
CA PRO A 224 -9.42 -5.20 -1.12
C PRO A 224 -8.79 -6.55 -1.48
N LEU A 225 -9.11 -7.58 -0.70
CA LEU A 225 -8.86 -8.98 -1.05
C LEU A 225 -10.07 -9.64 -1.71
N THR A 226 -11.28 -9.13 -1.49
CA THR A 226 -12.50 -9.57 -2.19
C THR A 226 -12.77 -8.70 -3.42
N SER A 227 -13.32 -9.30 -4.48
CA SER A 227 -13.82 -8.59 -5.67
C SER A 227 -15.33 -8.66 -5.76
N TYR A 228 -15.88 -7.64 -6.40
CA TYR A 228 -17.20 -7.68 -7.00
C TYR A 228 -17.06 -7.98 -8.52
N GLY A 229 -16.97 -9.26 -8.86
CA GLY A 229 -16.84 -9.72 -10.25
C GLY A 229 -15.56 -9.21 -10.95
N ASP A 230 -15.65 -8.98 -12.27
CA ASP A 230 -14.53 -8.49 -13.10
C ASP A 230 -14.27 -6.97 -12.95
N SER A 231 -14.99 -6.28 -12.06
CA SER A 231 -15.13 -4.82 -12.10
C SER A 231 -14.00 -4.05 -11.40
N TYR A 232 -13.18 -4.70 -10.56
CA TYR A 232 -12.12 -4.00 -9.81
C TYR A 232 -10.80 -4.76 -9.84
N ASP A 233 -9.72 -3.99 -9.93
CA ASP A 233 -8.37 -4.44 -9.58
C ASP A 233 -8.37 -4.77 -8.07
N THR A 234 -8.76 -5.99 -7.73
CA THR A 234 -8.42 -6.51 -6.41
C THR A 234 -6.91 -6.58 -6.28
N ALA A 235 -6.40 -6.56 -5.06
CA ALA A 235 -5.01 -6.92 -4.87
C ALA A 235 -4.74 -8.39 -5.19
N LEU A 236 -5.72 -9.19 -5.59
CA LEU A 236 -5.48 -10.51 -6.12
C LEU A 236 -5.38 -10.38 -7.63
N PHE A 237 -4.19 -10.03 -8.12
CA PHE A 237 -3.95 -9.93 -9.55
C PHE A 237 -3.82 -11.34 -10.14
N PRO A 238 -4.85 -11.88 -10.81
CA PRO A 238 -4.85 -13.28 -11.25
C PRO A 238 -3.78 -13.55 -12.32
N ASP A 239 -3.31 -12.51 -13.00
CA ASP A 239 -2.28 -12.61 -14.03
C ASP A 239 -0.86 -12.80 -13.46
N CYS A 240 -0.67 -12.55 -12.17
CA CYS A 240 0.60 -12.71 -11.47
C CYS A 240 0.42 -13.66 -10.28
N THR A 241 0.62 -14.95 -10.54
CA THR A 241 0.53 -15.99 -9.51
C THR A 241 1.91 -16.55 -9.13
N LEU A 242 2.02 -17.16 -7.96
CA LEU A 242 3.16 -17.97 -7.53
C LEU A 242 2.67 -19.38 -7.18
N ASN A 243 3.34 -20.41 -7.68
CA ASN A 243 2.86 -21.81 -7.61
C ASN A 243 1.43 -22.02 -8.15
N GLY A 244 0.89 -21.08 -8.95
CA GLY A 244 -0.47 -21.12 -9.48
C GLY A 244 -1.60 -20.91 -8.45
N THR A 245 -1.30 -20.88 -7.15
CA THR A 245 -2.31 -20.73 -6.08
C THR A 245 -2.17 -19.46 -5.26
N TRP A 246 -1.01 -18.82 -5.32
CA TRP A 246 -0.73 -17.59 -4.58
C TRP A 246 -0.92 -16.40 -5.51
N ASN A 247 -1.71 -15.42 -5.09
CA ASN A 247 -1.94 -14.21 -5.85
C ASN A 247 -1.02 -13.11 -5.33
N ASN A 248 -0.37 -12.38 -6.24
CA ASN A 248 0.44 -11.23 -5.88
C ASN A 248 -0.44 -10.16 -5.26
N MET A 249 -0.14 -9.72 -4.03
CA MET A 249 -0.81 -8.58 -3.40
C MET A 249 -0.09 -7.27 -3.72
N LEU A 250 1.23 -7.29 -3.57
CA LEU A 250 2.04 -6.08 -3.58
C LEU A 250 3.48 -6.41 -3.94
N GLY A 251 3.99 -5.79 -5.01
CA GLY A 251 5.39 -5.81 -5.38
C GLY A 251 6.06 -4.47 -5.08
N ILE A 252 7.18 -4.50 -4.37
CA ILE A 252 8.07 -3.36 -4.15
C ILE A 252 9.32 -3.62 -4.98
N PHE A 253 9.73 -2.63 -5.78
CA PHE A 253 10.89 -2.75 -6.66
C PHE A 253 11.93 -1.70 -6.34
N ASN A 254 13.19 -2.11 -6.42
CA ASN A 254 14.32 -1.21 -6.35
C ASN A 254 15.50 -1.78 -7.15
N ASN A 255 16.59 -1.03 -7.24
CA ASN A 255 17.82 -1.48 -7.87
C ASN A 255 18.36 -2.74 -7.17
N ALA A 256 18.90 -3.67 -7.95
CA ALA A 256 19.62 -4.81 -7.43
C ALA A 256 20.93 -4.37 -6.75
N SER A 257 20.88 -4.04 -5.46
CA SER A 257 22.05 -3.86 -4.60
C SER A 257 21.98 -4.80 -3.40
N GLU A 258 23.15 -5.19 -2.88
CA GLU A 258 23.30 -6.01 -1.67
C GLU A 258 22.61 -5.36 -0.49
N ALA A 259 22.81 -4.05 -0.32
CA ALA A 259 22.23 -3.29 0.79
C ALA A 259 20.69 -3.26 0.77
N VAL A 260 20.06 -3.17 -0.41
CA VAL A 260 18.58 -3.27 -0.54
C VAL A 260 18.12 -4.69 -0.23
N TYR A 261 18.84 -5.69 -0.74
CA TYR A 261 18.53 -7.09 -0.53
C TYR A 261 18.58 -7.45 0.96
N ASP A 262 19.64 -7.06 1.66
CA ASP A 262 19.81 -7.26 3.11
C ASP A 262 18.67 -6.65 3.90
N ALA A 263 18.33 -5.41 3.59
CA ALA A 263 17.26 -4.69 4.28
C ALA A 263 15.89 -5.33 4.08
N TRP A 264 15.62 -5.88 2.89
CA TRP A 264 14.40 -6.62 2.61
C TRP A 264 14.36 -8.01 3.24
N PHE A 265 15.51 -8.63 3.42
CA PHE A 265 15.60 -9.90 4.14
C PHE A 265 15.34 -9.72 5.65
N GLN A 266 15.85 -8.63 6.20
CA GLN A 266 15.62 -8.24 7.61
C GLN A 266 14.29 -7.50 7.81
N ALA A 267 13.46 -7.39 6.78
CA ALA A 267 12.19 -6.72 6.86
C ALA A 267 11.12 -7.61 7.52
N VAL A 268 10.43 -7.05 8.50
CA VAL A 268 9.19 -7.58 9.07
C VAL A 268 8.03 -6.69 8.61
N THR A 269 7.05 -7.32 7.97
CA THR A 269 5.88 -6.68 7.38
C THR A 269 4.63 -7.09 8.16
N PRO A 270 4.14 -6.23 9.07
CA PRO A 270 2.84 -6.44 9.67
C PRO A 270 1.75 -6.28 8.61
N VAL A 271 0.85 -7.25 8.52
CA VAL A 271 -0.32 -7.28 7.65
C VAL A 271 -1.55 -7.45 8.51
N ILE A 272 -2.43 -6.45 8.50
CA ILE A 272 -3.75 -6.52 9.14
C ILE A 272 -4.76 -6.89 8.07
N ALA A 273 -5.43 -8.02 8.23
CA ALA A 273 -6.57 -8.39 7.40
C ALA A 273 -7.87 -8.18 8.20
N ILE A 274 -8.88 -7.61 7.57
CA ILE A 274 -10.13 -7.19 8.22
C ILE A 274 -11.30 -7.76 7.42
N TRP A 275 -12.03 -8.71 8.02
CA TRP A 275 -13.28 -9.25 7.52
C TRP A 275 -14.42 -8.40 8.06
N MET A 276 -15.21 -7.84 7.17
CA MET A 276 -16.31 -6.94 7.51
C MET A 276 -17.58 -7.33 6.74
N PRO A 277 -18.78 -7.00 7.26
CA PRO A 277 -20.01 -7.17 6.50
C PRO A 277 -19.90 -6.54 5.11
N VAL A 278 -20.61 -7.12 4.13
CA VAL A 278 -20.58 -6.60 2.75
C VAL A 278 -20.92 -5.12 2.76
N ALA A 279 -20.00 -4.30 2.27
CA ALA A 279 -20.18 -2.86 2.25
C ALA A 279 -21.38 -2.49 1.36
N SER A 280 -21.56 -3.16 0.22
CA SER A 280 -22.62 -2.82 -0.72
C SER A 280 -23.97 -3.48 -0.40
N TYR A 281 -24.75 -2.83 0.48
CA TYR A 281 -26.09 -3.30 0.90
C TYR A 281 -27.21 -3.05 -0.14
N SER A 282 -26.93 -2.39 -1.26
CA SER A 282 -27.98 -1.96 -2.21
C SER A 282 -28.62 -3.11 -3.01
N ASN A 283 -28.00 -4.30 -3.04
CA ASN A 283 -28.57 -5.48 -3.67
C ASN A 283 -29.36 -6.31 -2.64
N GLN A 284 -30.70 -6.28 -2.74
CA GLN A 284 -31.69 -6.95 -1.87
C GLN A 284 -31.59 -8.49 -1.78
N GLY A 285 -30.47 -9.11 -2.17
CA GLY A 285 -30.25 -10.56 -2.12
C GLY A 285 -28.89 -10.98 -1.58
N ALA A 286 -28.01 -10.04 -1.20
CA ALA A 286 -26.74 -10.38 -0.57
C ALA A 286 -27.00 -10.88 0.86
N GLN A 287 -26.78 -12.17 1.10
CA GLN A 287 -26.85 -12.73 2.43
C GLN A 287 -25.54 -12.37 3.16
N VAL A 288 -25.61 -11.41 4.10
CA VAL A 288 -24.49 -11.14 5.00
C VAL A 288 -24.28 -12.37 5.87
N THR A 289 -23.11 -12.99 5.75
CA THR A 289 -22.78 -14.23 6.48
C THR A 289 -22.08 -13.96 7.80
N ILE A 290 -21.48 -12.79 7.96
CA ILE A 290 -20.75 -12.40 9.17
C ILE A 290 -21.49 -11.30 9.92
N ALA A 291 -21.77 -11.51 11.21
CA ALA A 291 -22.51 -10.56 12.02
C ALA A 291 -21.62 -9.42 12.57
N GLU A 292 -20.32 -9.70 12.72
CA GLU A 292 -19.36 -8.81 13.36
C GLU A 292 -18.10 -8.69 12.51
N THR A 293 -17.46 -7.52 12.59
CA THR A 293 -16.17 -7.30 11.95
C THR A 293 -15.07 -7.97 12.76
N VAL A 294 -14.19 -8.71 12.09
CA VAL A 294 -13.04 -9.39 12.69
C VAL A 294 -11.78 -8.88 12.01
N ALA A 295 -10.77 -8.52 12.80
CA ALA A 295 -9.44 -8.18 12.29
C ALA A 295 -8.44 -9.23 12.77
N GLU A 296 -7.50 -9.62 11.92
CA GLU A 296 -6.34 -10.45 12.24
C GLU A 296 -5.06 -9.77 11.82
N LEU A 297 -3.99 -10.00 12.58
CA LEU A 297 -2.68 -9.41 12.34
C LEU A 297 -1.64 -10.53 12.22
N ALA A 298 -0.84 -10.47 11.16
CA ALA A 298 0.26 -11.39 10.88
C ALA A 298 1.54 -10.61 10.55
N CYS A 299 2.71 -11.18 10.86
CA CYS A 299 4.02 -10.51 10.68
C CYS A 299 4.91 -11.28 9.71
N GLY A 300 4.92 -10.85 8.45
CA GLY A 300 5.75 -11.34 7.32
C GLY A 300 7.22 -11.08 7.49
N HIS A 301 8.07 -12.11 7.61
CA HIS A 301 9.51 -11.96 7.40
C HIS A 301 10.05 -13.12 6.56
N ILE A 302 11.25 -12.96 6.01
CA ILE A 302 11.94 -14.04 5.30
C ILE A 302 12.60 -14.96 6.33
N ASP A 303 12.26 -16.25 6.33
CA ASP A 303 12.81 -17.25 7.26
C ASP A 303 13.59 -18.35 6.56
N THR A 304 13.46 -18.44 5.23
CA THR A 304 14.05 -19.49 4.41
C THR A 304 14.83 -18.84 3.27
N VAL A 305 16.12 -19.17 3.16
CA VAL A 305 16.99 -18.78 2.03
C VAL A 305 17.07 -19.96 1.07
N VAL A 306 16.89 -19.72 -0.22
CA VAL A 306 17.04 -20.76 -1.24
C VAL A 306 18.51 -21.05 -1.48
N ASP A 307 18.89 -22.33 -1.51
CA ASP A 307 20.25 -22.79 -1.74
C ASP A 307 20.90 -22.12 -2.96
N GLY A 308 22.12 -21.61 -2.78
CA GLY A 308 22.86 -20.88 -3.81
C GLY A 308 22.50 -19.40 -3.95
N SER A 309 21.48 -18.91 -3.23
CA SER A 309 21.24 -17.48 -3.08
C SER A 309 22.27 -16.83 -2.17
N TYR A 310 22.40 -15.51 -2.29
CA TYR A 310 23.17 -14.73 -1.34
C TYR A 310 22.48 -14.74 0.04
N GLU A 311 23.24 -15.11 1.07
CA GLU A 311 22.81 -15.14 2.46
C GLU A 311 23.21 -13.82 3.14
N PRO A 312 22.24 -13.00 3.58
CA PRO A 312 22.53 -11.77 4.29
C PRO A 312 23.29 -12.01 5.59
N PRO A 313 24.04 -11.01 6.08
CA PRO A 313 24.60 -11.08 7.41
C PRO A 313 23.49 -11.25 8.47
N ALA A 314 23.78 -12.05 9.49
CA ALA A 314 22.87 -12.24 10.61
C ALA A 314 22.53 -10.89 11.25
N ALA A 315 21.24 -10.67 11.51
CA ALA A 315 20.77 -9.48 12.19
C ALA A 315 21.35 -9.41 13.62
N PRO A 316 21.70 -8.22 14.12
CA PRO A 316 22.14 -8.09 15.51
C PRO A 316 21.01 -8.45 16.49
N SER A 317 21.37 -8.88 17.70
CA SER A 317 20.38 -9.18 18.73
C SER A 317 19.54 -7.94 19.08
N PRO A 318 18.21 -8.07 19.23
CA PRO A 318 17.35 -6.96 19.62
C PRO A 318 17.69 -6.50 21.04
N THR A 319 17.55 -5.20 21.30
CA THR A 319 17.59 -4.66 22.66
C THR A 319 16.28 -4.96 23.38
N PRO A 320 16.30 -5.20 24.71
CA PRO A 320 15.08 -5.35 25.49
C PRO A 320 14.18 -4.13 25.34
N VAL A 321 12.87 -4.36 25.24
CA VAL A 321 11.89 -3.28 25.27
C VAL A 321 11.93 -2.66 26.66
N ALA A 322 12.44 -1.43 26.78
CA ALA A 322 12.28 -0.64 27.98
C ALA A 322 10.82 -0.19 28.05
N TYR A 323 9.97 -0.98 28.71
CA TYR A 323 8.62 -0.55 29.02
C TYR A 323 8.78 0.67 29.93
N ASN A 324 8.42 1.86 29.43
CA ASN A 324 8.23 3.01 30.30
C ASN A 324 6.90 2.79 31.03
N SER A 325 6.85 1.74 31.85
CA SER A 325 5.80 1.51 32.81
C SER A 325 5.92 2.63 33.83
N THR A 326 5.40 3.80 33.48
CA THR A 326 4.86 4.73 34.45
C THR A 326 3.66 4.02 35.07
N SER A 327 3.96 3.00 35.88
CA SER A 327 3.01 2.40 36.77
C SER A 327 2.54 3.57 37.63
N ASN A 328 1.30 4.00 37.41
CA ASN A 328 0.55 4.78 38.38
C ASN A 328 0.48 3.89 39.63
N SER A 329 1.55 3.93 40.41
CA SER A 329 1.62 3.43 41.77
C SER A 329 0.63 4.29 42.54
N ASN A 330 -0.64 3.88 42.51
CA ASN A 330 -1.67 4.38 43.38
C ASN A 330 -1.16 4.20 44.81
N ASN A 331 -0.82 5.36 45.36
CA ASN A 331 -0.30 5.62 46.68
C ASN A 331 -1.14 4.88 47.74
N SER A 332 -0.73 3.66 48.09
CA SER A 332 -1.14 3.01 49.33
C SER A 332 -0.23 3.54 50.42
N THR A 333 -0.72 4.54 51.13
CA THR A 333 -0.09 5.20 52.27
C THR A 333 0.41 4.17 53.29
N SER A 334 1.72 3.97 53.36
CA SER A 334 2.36 3.44 54.56
C SER A 334 3.72 4.11 54.76
N ASN A 335 3.81 4.80 55.90
CA ASN A 335 5.00 5.48 56.41
C ASN A 335 6.19 4.52 56.49
N ALA A 336 7.30 4.87 55.84
CA ALA A 336 8.64 4.60 56.37
C ALA A 336 9.69 5.46 55.66
N THR A 337 10.31 6.34 56.44
CA THR A 337 11.60 6.99 56.21
C THR A 337 12.68 6.02 55.76
N ASN A 338 13.34 6.30 54.64
CA ASN A 338 14.81 6.33 54.55
C ASN A 338 15.30 6.86 53.20
N ALA A 339 16.35 7.66 53.28
CA ALA A 339 17.01 8.36 52.19
C ALA A 339 17.86 7.41 51.33
N THR A 340 17.75 7.51 50.01
CA THR A 340 18.84 7.14 49.09
C THR A 340 18.73 7.93 47.78
N THR A 341 19.87 8.47 47.38
CA THR A 341 20.19 9.35 46.24
C THR A 341 19.76 8.80 44.87
N SER A 342 18.93 9.56 44.18
CA SER A 342 18.51 9.36 42.79
C SER A 342 19.49 10.01 41.80
N SER A 343 20.07 9.20 40.91
CA SER A 343 20.76 9.65 39.70
C SER A 343 19.73 9.85 38.59
N ASN A 344 19.44 11.12 38.28
CA ASN A 344 18.58 11.52 37.18
C ASN A 344 19.31 11.27 35.84
N ASN A 345 18.80 10.35 35.03
CA ASN A 345 19.13 10.31 33.61
C ASN A 345 18.08 11.17 32.91
N GLU A 346 18.52 12.32 32.40
CA GLU A 346 17.70 13.27 31.66
C GLU A 346 17.61 12.79 30.20
N ASP A 347 16.43 12.41 29.76
CA ASP A 347 16.16 12.09 28.36
C ASP A 347 16.09 13.41 27.57
N ASP A 348 17.11 13.70 26.75
CA ASP A 348 17.23 14.86 25.87
C ASP A 348 16.26 14.76 24.67
N GLY A 349 14.96 14.83 24.94
CA GLY A 349 13.95 15.09 23.91
C GLY A 349 14.08 16.53 23.40
N LEU A 350 14.26 16.70 22.09
CA LEU A 350 14.34 18.03 21.45
C LEU A 350 13.11 18.84 21.84
N SER A 351 13.33 19.85 22.69
CA SER A 351 12.31 20.78 23.18
C SER A 351 11.40 21.22 22.05
N GLY A 352 10.08 21.27 22.28
CA GLY A 352 9.09 21.69 21.29
C GLY A 352 9.41 23.05 20.64
N GLY A 353 10.23 23.88 21.29
CA GLY A 353 10.78 25.11 20.70
C GLY A 353 11.70 24.90 19.49
N ALA A 354 12.49 23.82 19.46
CA ALA A 354 13.37 23.50 18.35
C ALA A 354 12.57 23.03 17.11
N ILE A 355 11.54 22.20 17.33
CA ILE A 355 10.62 21.74 16.28
C ILE A 355 9.85 22.95 15.71
N GLY A 356 9.39 23.86 16.56
CA GLY A 356 8.70 25.09 16.13
C GLY A 356 9.57 26.01 15.24
N GLY A 357 10.87 26.12 15.53
CA GLY A 357 11.80 26.94 14.76
C GLY A 357 11.98 26.47 13.31
N ILE A 358 12.01 25.15 13.09
CA ILE A 358 12.22 24.57 11.75
C ILE A 358 11.03 24.86 10.83
N VAL A 359 9.81 24.72 11.32
CA VAL A 359 8.59 24.92 10.51
C VAL A 359 8.50 26.37 10.02
N VAL A 360 8.76 27.35 10.89
CA VAL A 360 8.76 28.78 10.50
C VAL A 360 9.88 29.09 9.50
N GLY A 361 11.05 28.49 9.68
CA GLY A 361 12.18 28.63 8.75
C GLY A 361 11.86 28.15 7.33
N VAL A 362 11.19 27.00 7.20
CA VAL A 362 10.82 26.44 5.88
C VAL A 362 9.80 27.31 5.16
N VAL A 363 8.78 27.83 5.87
CA VAL A 363 7.77 28.71 5.26
C VAL A 363 8.39 30.00 4.72
N LEU A 364 9.29 30.62 5.49
CA LEU A 364 10.02 31.81 5.03
C LEU A 364 10.98 31.50 3.88
N GLY A 365 11.65 30.35 3.92
CA GLY A 365 12.55 29.89 2.85
C GLY A 365 11.83 29.71 1.51
N ILE A 366 10.66 29.05 1.51
CA ILE A 366 9.86 28.85 0.29
C ILE A 366 9.36 30.19 -0.27
N ALA A 367 8.89 31.10 0.60
CA ALA A 367 8.44 32.42 0.17
C ALA A 367 9.58 33.22 -0.51
N LEU A 368 10.80 33.12 0.01
CA LEU A 368 11.99 33.78 -0.56
C LEU A 368 12.37 33.21 -1.93
N ILE A 369 12.36 31.88 -2.08
CA ILE A 369 12.67 31.20 -3.36
C ILE A 369 11.62 31.56 -4.42
N LEU A 370 10.33 31.53 -4.08
CA LEU A 370 9.26 31.92 -5.01
C LEU A 370 9.36 33.41 -5.39
N GLY A 371 9.71 34.28 -4.44
CA GLY A 371 9.94 35.70 -4.70
C GLY A 371 11.10 35.95 -5.68
N LEU A 372 12.23 35.27 -5.48
CA LEU A 372 13.39 35.35 -6.39
C LEU A 372 13.07 34.80 -7.79
N ALA A 373 12.38 33.66 -7.87
CA ALA A 373 11.96 33.08 -9.15
C ALA A 373 11.01 34.01 -9.92
N TRP A 374 10.10 34.69 -9.21
CA TRP A 374 9.18 35.66 -9.81
C TRP A 374 9.91 36.90 -10.34
N LEU A 375 10.89 37.43 -9.60
CA LEU A 375 11.71 38.57 -10.04
C LEU A 375 12.54 38.24 -11.29
N TRP A 376 13.12 37.05 -11.38
CA TRP A 376 13.84 36.60 -12.58
C TRP A 376 12.93 36.44 -13.81
N ARG A 377 11.70 35.92 -13.62
CA ARG A 377 10.70 35.87 -14.70
C ARG A 377 10.27 37.27 -15.18
N ARG A 378 10.28 38.27 -14.28
CA ARG A 378 9.93 39.65 -14.66
C ARG A 378 11.04 40.35 -15.44
N GLN A 379 12.31 40.08 -15.13
CA GLN A 379 13.44 40.71 -15.84
C GLN A 379 13.61 40.18 -17.27
N THR A 380 13.34 38.90 -17.52
CA THR A 380 13.50 38.30 -18.86
C THR A 380 12.52 38.85 -19.89
N LYS A 381 11.33 39.33 -19.50
CA LYS A 381 10.36 39.94 -20.42
C LYS A 381 10.76 41.32 -20.93
N ARG A 382 11.69 42.03 -20.28
CA ARG A 382 12.09 43.40 -20.68
C ARG A 382 13.16 43.43 -21.78
N LYS A 383 13.88 42.33 -22.01
CA LYS A 383 14.97 42.29 -23.00
C LYS A 383 14.53 41.90 -24.43
N ARG A 384 13.24 41.63 -24.67
CA ARG A 384 12.72 41.25 -26.00
C ARG A 384 12.17 42.40 -26.85
N LYS A 385 12.34 43.67 -26.43
CA LYS A 385 11.82 44.84 -27.15
C LYS A 385 12.88 45.72 -27.82
N THR A 386 14.16 45.34 -27.84
CA THR A 386 15.26 46.20 -28.37
C THR A 386 15.98 45.60 -29.59
N THR A 387 15.42 44.56 -30.23
CA THR A 387 16.06 43.90 -31.39
C THR A 387 15.06 43.64 -32.51
N ALA A 388 14.18 44.61 -32.78
CA ALA A 388 13.21 44.54 -33.88
C ALA A 388 13.32 45.70 -34.89
N GLU A 389 14.32 46.60 -34.77
CA GLU A 389 14.42 47.80 -35.63
C GLU A 389 15.70 47.93 -36.47
N LEU A 390 16.55 46.90 -36.59
CA LEU A 390 17.80 46.98 -37.36
C LEU A 390 18.01 45.87 -38.41
N SER A 391 16.93 45.34 -38.99
CA SER A 391 17.06 44.44 -40.16
C SER A 391 15.91 44.65 -41.14
N ALA A 392 15.75 45.88 -41.59
CA ALA A 392 15.10 46.20 -42.86
C ALA A 392 16.07 47.09 -43.62
N THR A 393 16.83 46.48 -44.54
CA THR A 393 17.64 47.06 -45.64
C THR A 393 18.94 46.26 -45.74
N GLU A 394 19.02 45.28 -46.63
CA GLU A 394 19.81 45.41 -47.86
C GLU A 394 19.62 44.19 -48.76
N ILE A 395 19.52 44.50 -50.05
CA ILE A 395 19.36 43.62 -51.19
C ILE A 395 20.76 43.12 -51.59
N SER A 396 20.90 41.85 -51.97
CA SER A 396 21.73 41.51 -53.13
C SER A 396 21.39 40.12 -53.64
N ASP A 397 20.98 40.11 -54.89
CA ASP A 397 21.06 39.01 -55.82
C ASP A 397 22.42 38.31 -55.82
N GLU A 398 22.37 37.10 -56.37
CA GLU A 398 23.37 36.50 -57.26
C GLU A 398 24.15 35.28 -56.72
N GLN A 399 23.83 34.15 -57.36
CA GLN A 399 24.75 33.17 -57.94
C GLN A 399 25.08 31.85 -57.22
N ARG A 400 24.89 30.79 -58.02
CA ARG A 400 25.47 29.42 -58.04
C ARG A 400 24.68 28.37 -57.26
N ARG A 401 23.83 27.58 -57.95
CA ARG A 401 24.18 26.39 -58.77
C ARG A 401 25.15 25.43 -58.05
N HIS A 402 24.62 24.31 -57.58
CA HIS A 402 25.08 22.98 -58.02
C HIS A 402 24.01 21.90 -57.73
N GLU A 403 23.37 21.51 -58.84
CA GLU A 403 22.90 20.20 -59.27
C GLU A 403 23.35 18.93 -58.51
N LEU A 404 22.43 17.94 -58.52
CA LEU A 404 22.56 16.48 -58.70
C LEU A 404 22.30 15.51 -57.52
N GLY A 405 21.23 14.71 -57.72
CA GLY A 405 21.04 13.32 -57.26
C GLY A 405 20.03 13.17 -56.11
N GLY A 406 18.79 12.70 -56.26
CA GLY A 406 18.22 11.77 -57.23
C GLY A 406 17.85 10.45 -56.54
N ALA A 407 16.65 10.35 -55.96
CA ALA A 407 15.98 9.08 -55.68
C ALA A 407 14.48 9.30 -55.51
N ALA A 408 13.74 9.03 -56.58
CA ALA A 408 12.29 8.96 -56.59
C ALA A 408 11.78 7.78 -55.75
N LYS A 409 10.79 8.01 -54.89
CA LYS A 409 9.86 6.98 -54.44
C LYS A 409 8.44 7.51 -54.64
N GLY A 410 7.68 6.72 -55.39
CA GLY A 410 6.42 7.10 -56.00
C GLY A 410 5.27 7.28 -55.02
N GLU A 411 4.35 8.13 -55.45
CA GLU A 411 3.05 8.33 -54.84
C GLU A 411 2.15 7.12 -55.12
N LEU A 412 1.56 6.58 -54.06
CA LEU A 412 0.45 5.63 -54.13
C LEU A 412 -0.86 6.42 -53.94
N PRO A 413 -1.88 6.23 -54.80
CA PRO A 413 -3.21 6.78 -54.58
C PRO A 413 -3.93 5.88 -53.57
N GLY A 414 -4.25 6.41 -52.39
CA GLY A 414 -4.86 5.64 -51.30
C GLY A 414 -6.07 6.34 -50.69
N GLU A 415 -7.24 5.90 -51.15
CA GLU A 415 -8.57 5.89 -50.51
C GLU A 415 -9.00 7.05 -49.60
N GLY A 416 -10.05 7.76 -50.05
CA GLY A 416 -10.85 8.65 -49.21
C GLY A 416 -11.60 7.92 -48.08
N PRO A 417 -12.05 8.65 -47.06
CA PRO A 417 -12.76 8.08 -45.92
C PRO A 417 -14.12 7.54 -46.36
N LYS A 418 -14.29 6.21 -46.29
CA LYS A 418 -15.60 5.57 -46.35
C LYS A 418 -16.33 5.83 -45.04
N GLU A 419 -17.38 6.65 -45.08
CA GLU A 419 -18.37 6.78 -44.02
C GLU A 419 -18.95 5.41 -43.67
N LYS A 420 -18.65 4.92 -42.46
CA LYS A 420 -19.24 3.71 -41.92
C LYS A 420 -20.60 4.07 -41.32
N TYR A 421 -21.63 3.64 -42.04
CA TYR A 421 -22.94 3.18 -41.55
C TYR A 421 -23.63 4.02 -40.47
N GLY A 422 -24.71 4.68 -40.93
CA GLY A 422 -25.77 5.19 -40.08
C GLY A 422 -26.33 4.10 -39.16
N ARG A 423 -26.25 4.37 -37.86
CA ARG A 423 -26.97 3.64 -36.84
C ARG A 423 -28.42 4.10 -36.90
N GLN A 424 -29.28 3.29 -37.52
CA GLN A 424 -30.72 3.38 -37.33
C GLN A 424 -31.00 3.24 -35.83
N VAL A 425 -31.54 4.31 -35.25
CA VAL A 425 -32.19 4.27 -33.95
C VAL A 425 -33.51 3.53 -34.18
N SER A 426 -33.54 2.26 -33.79
CA SER A 426 -34.79 1.51 -33.69
C SER A 426 -35.50 2.02 -32.44
N GLU A 427 -36.55 2.81 -32.63
CA GLU A 427 -37.49 3.15 -31.57
C GLU A 427 -38.08 1.83 -31.04
N LEU A 428 -37.85 1.55 -29.76
CA LEU A 428 -38.46 0.43 -29.07
C LEU A 428 -39.89 0.84 -28.72
N ASP A 429 -40.87 0.17 -29.30
CA ASP A 429 -42.28 0.36 -29.02
C ASP A 429 -42.55 0.24 -27.51
N GLY A 430 -43.23 1.26 -26.97
CA GLY A 430 -43.60 1.35 -25.57
C GLY A 430 -44.54 0.23 -25.14
N GLN A 431 -44.02 -0.70 -24.35
CA GLN A 431 -44.81 -1.71 -23.66
C GLN A 431 -45.49 -1.05 -22.45
N LYS A 432 -46.82 -1.00 -22.49
CA LYS A 432 -47.69 -0.50 -21.42
C LYS A 432 -47.35 -1.17 -20.08
N PRO A 433 -47.24 -0.43 -18.97
CA PRO A 433 -47.15 -1.04 -17.65
C PRO A 433 -48.45 -1.80 -17.36
N GLY A 434 -48.33 -3.10 -17.14
CA GLY A 434 -49.42 -3.94 -16.64
C GLY A 434 -49.65 -3.63 -15.16
N GLU A 435 -50.89 -3.27 -14.83
CA GLU A 435 -51.36 -3.14 -13.46
C GLU A 435 -51.27 -4.50 -12.76
N LEU A 436 -50.52 -4.57 -11.67
CA LEU A 436 -50.45 -5.76 -10.80
C LEU A 436 -51.71 -5.82 -9.94
N GLU A 437 -52.51 -6.85 -10.18
CA GLU A 437 -53.67 -7.24 -9.40
C GLU A 437 -53.30 -7.45 -7.92
N GLY A 438 -54.08 -6.83 -7.03
CA GLY A 438 -53.87 -6.85 -5.59
C GLY A 438 -53.98 -8.26 -5.00
N SER A 439 -52.94 -8.67 -4.29
CA SER A 439 -52.98 -9.87 -3.45
C SER A 439 -53.78 -9.59 -2.17
N GLN A 440 -54.85 -10.38 -2.00
CA GLN A 440 -55.74 -10.40 -0.86
C GLN A 440 -55.01 -10.60 0.48
N GLY A 441 -55.56 -9.95 1.51
CA GLY A 441 -55.02 -9.88 2.86
C GLY A 441 -54.91 -11.23 3.58
N ARG A 442 -53.85 -11.34 4.39
CA ARG A 442 -53.78 -12.27 5.52
C ARG A 442 -54.18 -11.51 6.78
N GLY A 443 -55.21 -12.02 7.46
CA GLY A 443 -55.65 -11.53 8.76
C GLY A 443 -54.63 -11.78 9.88
N PRO A 444 -54.79 -11.11 11.02
CA PRO A 444 -53.88 -11.22 12.16
C PRO A 444 -53.95 -12.61 12.81
N VAL A 445 -52.78 -13.17 13.11
CA VAL A 445 -52.60 -14.40 13.88
C VAL A 445 -52.59 -14.03 15.35
N GLU A 446 -53.55 -14.54 16.13
CA GLU A 446 -53.56 -14.41 17.58
C GLU A 446 -52.57 -15.39 18.23
N LEU A 447 -51.82 -14.89 19.23
CA LEU A 447 -50.91 -15.67 20.07
C LEU A 447 -51.70 -16.33 21.22
N PRO A 448 -51.42 -17.60 21.57
CA PRO A 448 -52.01 -18.23 22.74
C PRO A 448 -51.41 -17.68 24.03
N THR A 449 -52.30 -17.32 24.96
CA THR A 449 -52.02 -16.97 26.36
C THR A 449 -51.61 -18.17 27.21
#